data_AF-A0A239DGK7-F1
#
_entry.id   AF-A0A239DGK7-F1
#
_cell.length_a   1.000
_cell.length_b   1.000
_cell.length_c   1.000
_cell.angle_alpha   90.00
_cell.angle_beta   90.00
_cell.angle_gamma   90.00
#
_symmetry.space_group_name_H-M   'P 1'
#
loop_
_entity.id
_entity.type
_entity.pdbx_description
1 polymer ?
#
loop_
_entity_poly.entity_id
_entity_poly.type
_entity_poly.pdbx_seq_one_letter_code
_entity_poly.pdbx_strand_id
1 'polypeptide(L)'
;MPHDGGGPSGPGARSAATGTLVTIGALLLLIGWVRDESAGNSGLSPVAGRWLGALVVLLCALVAAARHLEAPGSAVRRWVITGFAVLAAVATTAFHVVDGLRRYGDGYPGVVAPLGVVGGVAVTVGLLLGATRPAEGRWRRWNVRRLAAVTCVSALLAAGCVPVALSYDSWAIRSGTASAVAVPPVPGTVSKVGWTTPMPGPVRDVRPAGPGAVVLLEDGVLGVDGLSGAIRWSYRRLGARAAWMVASPDGGSVVLGILPPEDGGADTMLILDAMTGAVRSTGSYPAGLVNPTQDMITDDVLVGRGLWDNDGDHPAFSLRDGSTAWTWRRPEDCRGEGLHAVAALHHRVIISAKCGAESRFVLLDSATGRQVGEHVVAIRAEGILPPGVVTAPDRSLALLKAVYAVRPEQAVQLLDVESGQVLPMKVQLSRLIGQGLATDGDTRKPPLLRDARTGEVRHQQEISSCAFSGVLLESMVLCVRRGDRWLTRLLDTGQVTLTLAPLGTQQAAELPVDLGPRDERSSDRPLELVAANGAVIVYSAIDARGGSGNVLVGLQ
;
A
#
# COMPACT_ATOMS: atom_id res chain seq x y z
N MET A 1 -4.88 -69.16 48.72
CA MET A 1 -5.20 -68.99 47.29
C MET A 1 -5.08 -67.51 46.94
N PRO A 2 -4.02 -67.08 46.24
CA PRO A 2 -3.99 -65.76 45.62
C PRO A 2 -4.36 -65.86 44.13
N HIS A 3 -5.23 -64.95 43.69
CA HIS A 3 -5.60 -64.75 42.28
C HIS A 3 -4.48 -64.01 41.55
N ASP A 4 -3.80 -64.69 40.62
CA ASP A 4 -2.92 -64.06 39.63
C ASP A 4 -3.76 -63.43 38.51
N GLY A 5 -3.77 -62.10 38.47
CA GLY A 5 -4.29 -61.30 37.36
C GLY A 5 -3.15 -60.88 36.43
N GLY A 6 -2.95 -61.65 35.36
CA GLY A 6 -1.99 -61.35 34.29
C GLY A 6 -2.70 -61.08 32.96
N GLY A 7 -3.16 -59.84 32.76
CA GLY A 7 -3.68 -59.40 31.46
C GLY A 7 -2.53 -59.14 30.47
N PRO A 8 -2.51 -59.76 29.28
CA PRO A 8 -1.48 -59.51 28.28
C PRO A 8 -1.67 -58.12 27.66
N SER A 9 -0.84 -57.16 28.07
CA SER A 9 -0.73 -55.87 27.38
C SER A 9 -0.07 -56.09 26.02
N GLY A 10 -0.90 -56.26 24.99
CA GLY A 10 -0.46 -56.55 23.63
C GLY A 10 0.47 -55.46 23.04
N PRO A 11 1.46 -55.84 22.21
CA PRO A 11 2.41 -54.93 21.56
C PRO A 11 1.79 -53.91 20.56
N GLY A 12 0.46 -53.89 20.39
CA GLY A 12 -0.25 -53.02 19.45
C GLY A 12 -0.33 -51.54 19.83
N ALA A 13 -0.29 -51.20 21.13
CA ALA A 13 -0.53 -49.81 21.57
C ALA A 13 0.62 -48.83 21.25
N ARG A 14 1.84 -49.32 21.01
CA ARG A 14 3.05 -48.48 20.83
C ARG A 14 3.44 -48.22 19.38
N SER A 15 3.01 -49.06 18.43
CA SER A 15 3.13 -48.77 16.99
C SER A 15 2.18 -47.63 16.58
N ALA A 16 1.02 -47.54 17.23
CA ALA A 16 0.03 -46.49 17.02
C ALA A 16 0.63 -45.09 17.18
N ALA A 17 1.32 -44.80 18.28
CA ALA A 17 1.84 -43.45 18.59
C ALA A 17 2.88 -42.91 17.59
N THR A 18 3.68 -43.80 16.97
CA THR A 18 4.69 -43.37 15.96
C THR A 18 4.01 -43.09 14.62
N GLY A 19 2.98 -43.87 14.28
CA GLY A 19 2.09 -43.57 13.16
C GLY A 19 1.41 -42.23 13.36
N THR A 20 0.85 -41.98 14.55
CA THR A 20 0.13 -40.74 14.88
C THR A 20 1.00 -39.49 14.69
N LEU A 21 2.27 -39.48 15.12
CA LEU A 21 3.15 -38.32 14.95
C LEU A 21 3.50 -38.03 13.48
N VAL A 22 3.72 -39.07 12.66
CA VAL A 22 3.97 -38.91 11.22
C VAL A 22 2.71 -38.43 10.51
N THR A 23 1.54 -38.97 10.88
CA THR A 23 0.26 -38.53 10.33
C THR A 23 -0.06 -37.10 10.73
N ILE A 24 0.19 -36.69 11.98
CA ILE A 24 0.03 -35.31 12.44
C ILE A 24 0.99 -34.38 11.68
N GLY A 25 2.27 -34.75 11.52
CA GLY A 25 3.23 -33.94 10.76
C GLY A 25 2.84 -33.79 9.29
N ALA A 26 2.42 -34.87 8.64
CA ALA A 26 1.92 -34.83 7.27
C ALA A 26 0.63 -34.01 7.15
N LEU A 27 -0.28 -34.12 8.12
CA LEU A 27 -1.52 -33.34 8.18
C LEU A 27 -1.23 -31.85 8.38
N LEU A 28 -0.26 -31.48 9.22
CA LEU A 28 0.14 -30.08 9.42
C LEU A 28 0.78 -29.49 8.16
N LEU A 29 1.58 -30.27 7.43
CA LEU A 29 2.11 -29.88 6.12
C LEU A 29 0.99 -29.71 5.08
N LEU A 30 0.02 -30.63 5.06
CA LEU A 30 -1.17 -30.56 4.19
C LEU A 30 -2.08 -29.38 4.55
N ILE A 31 -2.30 -29.10 5.83
CA ILE A 31 -3.09 -27.95 6.30
C ILE A 31 -2.36 -26.65 5.94
N GLY A 32 -1.03 -26.59 6.10
CA GLY A 32 -0.23 -25.46 5.65
C GLY A 32 -0.37 -25.23 4.14
N TRP A 33 -0.33 -26.29 3.35
CA TRP A 33 -0.49 -26.26 1.89
C TRP A 33 -1.91 -25.87 1.44
N VAL A 34 -2.95 -26.48 2.02
CA VAL A 34 -4.36 -26.15 1.70
C VAL A 34 -4.70 -24.72 2.13
N ARG A 35 -4.14 -24.22 3.24
CA ARG A 35 -4.32 -22.82 3.62
C ARG A 35 -3.68 -21.87 2.61
N ASP A 36 -2.51 -22.22 2.08
CA ASP A 36 -1.80 -21.43 1.05
C ASP A 36 -2.59 -21.40 -0.28
N GLU A 37 -3.17 -22.53 -0.71
CA GLU A 37 -4.06 -22.58 -1.89
C GLU A 37 -5.39 -21.82 -1.67
N SER A 38 -5.99 -21.93 -0.47
CA SER A 38 -7.23 -21.21 -0.15
C SER A 38 -7.05 -19.70 0.02
N ALA A 39 -5.81 -19.24 0.23
CA ALA A 39 -5.45 -17.83 0.22
C ALA A 39 -5.37 -17.25 -1.21
N GLY A 40 -5.62 -18.06 -2.24
CA GLY A 40 -5.98 -17.62 -3.59
C GLY A 40 -4.87 -16.98 -4.43
N ASN A 41 -3.68 -16.72 -3.88
CA ASN A 41 -2.71 -15.84 -4.54
C ASN A 41 -1.24 -16.04 -4.08
N SER A 42 -0.82 -17.26 -3.74
CA SER A 42 0.61 -17.52 -3.53
C SER A 42 1.35 -17.43 -4.88
N GLY A 43 2.09 -16.33 -5.13
CA GLY A 43 2.85 -16.03 -6.35
C GLY A 43 3.96 -17.03 -6.71
N LEU A 44 4.11 -18.12 -5.95
CA LEU A 44 4.80 -19.32 -6.42
C LEU A 44 4.13 -19.76 -7.72
N SER A 45 4.85 -19.70 -8.85
CA SER A 45 4.35 -20.21 -10.11
C SER A 45 3.68 -21.58 -9.84
N PRO A 46 2.46 -21.84 -10.33
CA PRO A 46 1.74 -23.07 -10.06
C PRO A 46 2.57 -24.33 -10.35
N VAL A 47 3.62 -24.17 -11.16
CA VAL A 47 4.67 -25.14 -11.44
C VAL A 47 5.45 -25.58 -10.17
N ALA A 48 5.95 -24.67 -9.34
CA ALA A 48 6.78 -25.01 -8.17
C ALA A 48 5.98 -25.76 -7.08
N GLY A 49 4.76 -25.32 -6.80
CA GLY A 49 3.84 -26.01 -5.87
C GLY A 49 3.47 -27.41 -6.36
N ARG A 50 3.24 -27.57 -7.67
CA ARG A 50 2.97 -28.88 -8.31
C ARG A 50 4.17 -29.83 -8.23
N TRP A 51 5.40 -29.34 -8.39
CA TRP A 51 6.60 -30.19 -8.26
C TRP A 51 6.81 -30.68 -6.83
N LEU A 52 6.48 -29.87 -5.81
CA LEU A 52 6.56 -30.28 -4.41
C LEU A 52 5.46 -31.28 -4.02
N GLY A 53 4.22 -31.03 -4.46
CA GLY A 53 3.14 -32.01 -4.32
C GLY A 53 3.49 -33.33 -5.00
N ALA A 54 4.04 -33.27 -6.22
CA ALA A 54 4.52 -34.44 -6.95
C ALA A 54 5.66 -35.15 -6.20
N LEU A 55 6.61 -34.42 -5.61
CA LEU A 55 7.72 -35.00 -4.84
C LEU A 55 7.20 -35.72 -3.58
N VAL A 56 6.26 -35.11 -2.85
CA VAL A 56 5.65 -35.73 -1.65
C VAL A 56 4.84 -36.97 -2.02
N VAL A 57 4.03 -36.91 -3.09
CA VAL A 57 3.29 -38.07 -3.60
C VAL A 57 4.24 -39.17 -4.06
N LEU A 58 5.32 -38.81 -4.77
CA LEU A 58 6.36 -39.75 -5.20
C LEU A 58 7.04 -40.42 -4.01
N LEU A 59 7.36 -39.67 -2.96
CA LEU A 59 7.93 -40.18 -1.71
C LEU A 59 6.96 -41.11 -0.97
N CYS A 60 5.68 -40.75 -0.86
CA CYS A 60 4.65 -41.61 -0.28
C CYS A 60 4.46 -42.90 -1.10
N ALA A 61 4.43 -42.80 -2.42
CA ALA A 61 4.34 -43.94 -3.33
C ALA A 61 5.56 -44.84 -3.22
N LEU A 62 6.77 -44.28 -3.12
CA LEU A 62 8.01 -45.03 -2.90
C LEU A 62 8.02 -45.75 -1.55
N VAL A 63 7.53 -45.10 -0.47
CA VAL A 63 7.39 -45.75 0.84
C VAL A 63 6.36 -46.88 0.80
N ALA A 64 5.23 -46.70 0.10
CA ALA A 64 4.22 -47.73 -0.09
C ALA A 64 4.74 -48.91 -0.95
N ALA A 65 5.45 -48.61 -2.04
CA ALA A 65 6.10 -49.62 -2.89
C ALA A 65 7.17 -50.39 -2.12
N ALA A 66 7.99 -49.70 -1.32
CA ALA A 66 8.96 -50.32 -0.42
C ALA A 66 8.31 -51.13 0.71
N ARG A 67 6.99 -50.98 0.96
CA ARG A 67 6.24 -51.87 1.85
C ARG A 67 5.78 -53.15 1.18
N HIS A 68 5.57 -53.14 -0.14
CA HIS A 68 5.13 -54.28 -0.93
C HIS A 68 6.26 -55.11 -1.54
N LEU A 69 7.47 -54.55 -1.67
CA LEU A 69 8.64 -55.31 -2.08
C LEU A 69 9.04 -56.30 -0.95
N GLU A 70 8.80 -57.59 -1.17
CA GLU A 70 9.21 -58.72 -0.33
C GLU A 70 10.73 -58.95 -0.36
N ALA A 71 11.52 -57.91 -0.08
CA ALA A 71 12.96 -58.03 -0.04
C ALA A 71 13.39 -58.78 1.24
N PRO A 72 14.21 -59.84 1.14
CA PRO A 72 14.69 -60.62 2.27
C PRO A 72 15.73 -59.82 3.06
N GLY A 73 15.27 -59.00 4.02
CA GLY A 73 16.14 -58.26 4.94
C GLY A 73 15.45 -57.03 5.55
N SER A 74 14.90 -57.20 6.76
CA SER A 74 14.20 -56.12 7.50
C SER A 74 15.08 -54.90 7.82
N ALA A 75 16.40 -55.05 7.73
CA ALA A 75 17.38 -53.98 7.95
C ALA A 75 17.49 -53.04 6.74
N VAL A 76 17.67 -53.58 5.53
CA VAL A 76 17.83 -52.78 4.30
C VAL A 76 16.58 -51.94 4.05
N ARG A 77 15.40 -52.53 4.20
CA ARG A 77 14.12 -51.81 4.07
C ARG A 77 13.98 -50.65 5.06
N ARG A 78 14.43 -50.81 6.30
CA ARG A 78 14.43 -49.73 7.31
C ARG A 78 15.38 -48.60 6.94
N TRP A 79 16.58 -48.93 6.45
CA TRP A 79 17.56 -47.92 6.02
C TRP A 79 17.08 -47.15 4.80
N VAL A 80 16.48 -47.82 3.82
CA VAL A 80 15.92 -47.17 2.63
C VAL A 80 14.79 -46.21 3.02
N ILE A 81 13.82 -46.65 3.83
CA ILE A 81 12.72 -45.79 4.29
C ILE A 81 13.23 -44.60 5.10
N THR A 82 14.20 -44.82 5.99
CA THR A 82 14.81 -43.75 6.79
C THR A 82 15.55 -42.75 5.91
N GLY A 83 16.36 -43.24 4.96
CA GLY A 83 17.12 -42.40 4.04
C GLY A 83 16.21 -41.50 3.21
N PHE A 84 15.13 -42.06 2.64
CA PHE A 84 14.14 -41.27 1.89
C PHE A 84 13.43 -40.24 2.77
N ALA A 85 13.06 -40.61 4.00
CA ALA A 85 12.38 -39.69 4.89
C ALA A 85 13.29 -38.53 5.35
N VAL A 86 14.57 -38.80 5.61
CA VAL A 86 15.58 -37.76 5.91
C VAL A 86 15.78 -36.86 4.69
N LEU A 87 15.93 -37.44 3.49
CA LEU A 87 16.10 -36.67 2.27
C LEU A 87 14.89 -35.76 2.00
N ALA A 88 13.68 -36.28 2.20
CA ALA A 88 12.44 -35.50 2.10
C ALA A 88 12.42 -34.34 3.09
N ALA A 89 12.74 -34.59 4.37
CA ALA A 89 12.76 -33.57 5.39
C ALA A 89 13.81 -32.48 5.10
N VAL A 90 15.00 -32.85 4.63
CA VAL A 90 16.05 -31.92 4.21
C VAL A 90 15.60 -31.10 3.00
N ALA A 91 15.01 -31.73 1.98
CA ALA A 91 14.53 -31.05 0.78
C ALA A 91 13.42 -30.05 1.12
N THR A 92 12.44 -30.44 1.94
CA THR A 92 11.36 -29.56 2.41
C THR A 92 11.92 -28.41 3.26
N THR A 93 12.87 -28.68 4.16
CA THR A 93 13.51 -27.63 4.97
C THR A 93 14.28 -26.65 4.09
N ALA A 94 15.11 -27.15 3.17
CA ALA A 94 15.88 -26.31 2.24
C ALA A 94 14.96 -25.47 1.36
N PHE A 95 13.84 -26.03 0.89
CA PHE A 95 12.83 -25.28 0.15
C PHE A 95 12.25 -24.14 0.98
N HIS A 96 11.80 -24.39 2.22
CA HIS A 96 11.26 -23.33 3.08
C HIS A 96 12.30 -22.29 3.50
N VAL A 97 13.57 -22.68 3.64
CA VAL A 97 14.66 -21.72 3.85
C VAL A 97 14.85 -20.84 2.61
N VAL A 98 14.88 -21.42 1.40
CA VAL A 98 15.04 -20.66 0.16
C VAL A 98 13.84 -19.74 -0.09
N ASP A 99 12.63 -20.25 0.08
CA ASP A 99 11.38 -19.48 0.00
C ASP A 99 11.38 -18.35 1.03
N GLY A 100 11.75 -18.63 2.29
CA GLY A 100 11.90 -17.62 3.33
C GLY A 100 12.94 -16.55 3.00
N LEU A 101 14.09 -16.92 2.45
CA LEU A 101 15.13 -15.98 2.05
C LEU A 101 14.71 -15.11 0.86
N ARG A 102 13.94 -15.66 -0.09
CA ARG A 102 13.34 -14.90 -1.19
C ARG A 102 12.33 -13.90 -0.65
N ARG A 103 11.35 -14.38 0.11
CA ARG A 103 10.33 -13.55 0.75
C ARG A 103 10.90 -12.50 1.71
N TYR A 104 12.07 -12.77 2.31
CA TYR A 104 12.83 -11.79 3.08
C TYR A 104 13.42 -10.69 2.21
N GLY A 105 14.02 -11.04 1.07
CA GLY A 105 14.48 -10.07 0.07
C GLY A 105 13.35 -9.19 -0.46
N ASP A 106 12.15 -9.74 -0.45
CA ASP A 106 10.89 -9.12 -0.85
C ASP A 106 10.20 -8.30 0.27
N GLY A 107 10.81 -8.22 1.45
CA GLY A 107 10.30 -7.48 2.60
C GLY A 107 9.07 -8.10 3.29
N TYR A 108 8.57 -9.22 2.80
CA TYR A 108 7.37 -9.93 3.30
C TYR A 108 7.66 -11.40 3.60
N PRO A 109 8.54 -11.69 4.56
CA PRO A 109 8.93 -13.07 4.82
C PRO A 109 7.77 -13.99 5.23
N GLY A 110 6.75 -13.43 5.89
CA GLY A 110 5.58 -14.15 6.39
C GLY A 110 5.92 -15.17 7.48
N VAL A 111 4.88 -15.67 8.16
CA VAL A 111 5.04 -16.67 9.23
C VAL A 111 5.28 -18.09 8.70
N VAL A 112 5.01 -18.34 7.42
CA VAL A 112 5.04 -19.69 6.82
C VAL A 112 6.46 -20.22 6.70
N ALA A 113 7.42 -19.39 6.29
CA ALA A 113 8.82 -19.80 6.16
C ALA A 113 9.43 -20.29 7.49
N PRO A 114 9.37 -19.54 8.61
CA PRO A 114 9.92 -20.03 9.87
C PRO A 114 9.16 -21.26 10.40
N LEU A 115 7.84 -21.33 10.24
CA LEU A 115 7.06 -22.51 10.60
C LEU A 115 7.45 -23.74 9.77
N GLY A 116 7.74 -23.56 8.48
CA GLY A 116 8.24 -24.61 7.59
C GLY A 116 9.61 -25.13 8.03
N VAL A 117 10.52 -24.25 8.45
CA VAL A 117 11.82 -24.64 9.02
C VAL A 117 11.65 -25.41 10.32
N VAL A 118 10.82 -24.91 11.25
CA VAL A 118 10.55 -25.60 12.52
C VAL A 118 9.89 -26.97 12.28
N GLY A 119 8.94 -27.05 11.37
CA GLY A 119 8.29 -28.29 10.96
C GLY A 119 9.28 -29.30 10.36
N GLY A 120 10.13 -28.84 9.45
CA GLY A 120 11.18 -29.67 8.83
C GLY A 120 12.19 -30.21 9.84
N VAL A 121 12.62 -29.38 10.80
CA VAL A 121 13.47 -29.81 11.92
C VAL A 121 12.77 -30.85 12.80
N ALA A 122 11.50 -30.63 13.15
CA ALA A 122 10.72 -31.55 13.97
C ALA A 122 10.55 -32.93 13.29
N VAL A 123 10.27 -32.96 11.99
CA VAL A 123 10.18 -34.19 11.20
C VAL A 123 11.52 -34.91 11.16
N THR A 124 12.62 -34.19 10.87
CA THR A 124 13.97 -34.76 10.84
C THR A 124 14.33 -35.41 12.17
N VAL A 125 14.04 -34.73 13.28
CA VAL A 125 14.25 -35.23 14.63
C VAL A 125 13.41 -36.49 14.89
N GLY A 126 12.13 -36.48 14.57
CA GLY A 126 11.25 -37.63 14.75
C GLY A 126 11.74 -38.87 13.99
N LEU A 127 12.25 -38.68 12.77
CA LEU A 127 12.81 -39.74 11.95
C LEU A 127 14.11 -40.31 12.51
N LEU A 128 15.03 -39.45 12.98
CA LEU A 128 16.26 -39.89 13.65
C LEU A 128 15.96 -40.69 14.93
N LEU A 129 14.95 -40.28 15.69
CA LEU A 129 14.47 -41.01 16.87
C LEU A 129 13.82 -42.35 16.50
N GLY A 130 13.11 -42.43 15.37
CA GLY A 130 12.51 -43.66 14.86
C GLY A 130 13.56 -44.67 14.36
N ALA A 131 14.58 -44.18 13.64
CA ALA A 131 15.64 -44.98 13.04
C ALA A 131 16.59 -45.59 14.08
N THR A 132 16.74 -44.95 15.23
CA THR A 132 17.61 -45.41 16.32
C THR A 132 16.97 -46.49 17.21
N ARG A 133 15.80 -47.05 16.82
CA ARG A 133 15.18 -48.19 17.53
C ARG A 133 15.95 -49.50 17.26
N PRO A 134 16.66 -50.07 18.25
CA PRO A 134 17.28 -51.38 18.08
C PRO A 134 16.18 -52.45 17.93
N ALA A 135 16.42 -53.43 17.04
CA ALA A 135 15.46 -54.47 16.72
C ALA A 135 15.14 -55.41 17.89
N GLU A 136 16.01 -55.54 18.89
CA GLU A 136 15.86 -56.56 19.94
C GLU A 136 16.37 -56.10 21.34
N GLY A 137 15.45 -56.07 22.31
CA GLY A 137 15.65 -56.41 23.73
C GLY A 137 16.49 -55.54 24.70
N ARG A 138 17.50 -54.78 24.27
CA ARG A 138 18.41 -54.06 25.21
C ARG A 138 18.13 -52.56 25.28
N TRP A 139 17.05 -52.17 25.98
CA TRP A 139 16.52 -50.79 25.93
C TRP A 139 16.81 -49.87 27.13
N ARG A 140 17.59 -50.28 28.15
CA ARG A 140 17.32 -49.72 29.49
C ARG A 140 18.05 -48.44 29.93
N ARG A 141 19.18 -48.00 29.34
CA ARG A 141 19.89 -46.79 29.87
C ARG A 141 20.51 -45.83 28.86
N TRP A 142 21.01 -46.30 27.72
CA TRP A 142 21.70 -45.43 26.76
C TRP A 142 20.75 -44.61 25.86
N ASN A 143 19.53 -45.10 25.64
CA ASN A 143 18.56 -44.43 24.76
C ASN A 143 17.84 -43.25 25.42
N VAL A 144 17.66 -43.26 26.75
CA VAL A 144 17.01 -42.15 27.47
C VAL A 144 17.86 -40.89 27.40
N ARG A 145 19.21 -41.01 27.50
CA ARG A 145 20.12 -39.88 27.37
C ARG A 145 20.12 -39.29 25.96
N ARG A 146 20.07 -40.13 24.92
CA ARG A 146 19.98 -39.67 23.51
C ARG A 146 18.65 -39.02 23.21
N LEU A 147 17.54 -39.60 23.69
CA LEU A 147 16.21 -39.02 23.55
C LEU A 147 16.14 -37.67 24.26
N ALA A 148 16.60 -37.58 25.50
CA ALA A 148 16.65 -36.33 26.25
C ALA A 148 17.54 -35.28 25.56
N ALA A 149 18.71 -35.66 25.04
CA ALA A 149 19.58 -34.75 24.32
C ALA A 149 18.92 -34.22 23.04
N VAL A 150 18.29 -35.10 22.25
CA VAL A 150 17.58 -34.70 21.03
C VAL A 150 16.39 -33.81 21.35
N THR A 151 15.55 -34.18 22.33
CA THR A 151 14.42 -33.35 22.77
C THR A 151 14.89 -31.99 23.29
N CYS A 152 15.97 -31.93 24.08
CA CYS A 152 16.55 -30.67 24.53
C CYS A 152 17.05 -29.82 23.35
N VAL A 153 17.76 -30.42 22.38
CA VAL A 153 18.24 -29.70 21.18
C VAL A 153 17.05 -29.18 20.35
N SER A 154 16.01 -29.98 20.16
CA SER A 154 14.81 -29.55 19.44
C SER A 154 14.05 -28.46 20.19
N ALA A 155 13.92 -28.57 21.51
CA ALA A 155 13.29 -27.55 22.35
C ALA A 155 14.11 -26.25 22.34
N LEU A 156 15.44 -26.33 22.37
CA LEU A 156 16.33 -25.17 22.26
C LEU A 156 16.27 -24.52 20.88
N LEU A 157 16.22 -25.31 19.80
CA LEU A 157 16.04 -24.81 18.45
C LEU A 157 14.67 -24.14 18.29
N ALA A 158 13.59 -24.77 18.76
CA ALA A 158 12.27 -24.17 18.74
C ALA A 158 12.22 -22.88 19.58
N ALA A 159 12.75 -22.90 20.80
CA ALA A 159 12.79 -21.74 21.68
C ALA A 159 13.69 -20.61 21.15
N GLY A 160 14.73 -20.91 20.38
CA GLY A 160 15.59 -19.92 19.72
C GLY A 160 14.99 -19.37 18.42
N CYS A 161 14.33 -20.22 17.64
CA CYS A 161 13.72 -19.83 16.37
C CYS A 161 12.40 -19.07 16.54
N VAL A 162 11.62 -19.33 17.60
CA VAL A 162 10.33 -18.65 17.82
C VAL A 162 10.49 -17.13 18.02
N PRO A 163 11.38 -16.61 18.89
CA PRO A 163 11.60 -15.17 19.02
C PRO A 163 12.10 -14.53 17.72
N VAL A 164 12.97 -15.23 16.97
CA VAL A 164 13.45 -14.80 15.65
C VAL A 164 12.29 -14.71 14.66
N ALA A 165 11.41 -15.71 14.62
CA ALA A 165 10.23 -15.73 13.77
C ALA A 165 9.22 -14.64 14.16
N LEU A 166 9.04 -14.38 15.45
CA LEU A 166 8.11 -13.37 15.97
C LEU A 166 8.63 -11.93 15.80
N SER A 167 9.95 -11.73 15.73
CA SER A 167 10.57 -10.43 15.46
C SER A 167 10.88 -10.20 13.97
N TYR A 168 10.67 -11.22 13.14
CA TYR A 168 11.08 -11.25 11.74
C TYR A 168 10.43 -10.15 10.88
N ASP A 169 9.14 -9.88 11.09
CA ASP A 169 8.42 -8.83 10.35
C ASP A 169 8.97 -7.42 10.65
N SER A 170 9.59 -7.22 11.81
CA SER A 170 10.19 -5.94 12.20
C SER A 170 11.62 -5.74 11.67
N TRP A 171 12.31 -6.81 11.26
CA TRP A 171 13.72 -6.73 10.86
C TRP A 171 13.93 -6.02 9.52
N ALA A 172 12.93 -6.10 8.62
CA ALA A 172 12.94 -5.36 7.38
C ALA A 172 12.52 -3.88 7.57
N ILE A 173 11.94 -3.53 8.72
CA ILE A 173 11.43 -2.20 8.99
C ILE A 173 12.53 -1.34 9.61
N ARG A 174 12.86 -0.24 8.94
CA ARG A 174 13.67 0.86 9.48
C ARG A 174 12.76 2.03 9.71
N SER A 175 12.42 2.28 10.96
CA SER A 175 11.59 3.42 11.35
C SER A 175 12.31 4.29 12.39
N GLY A 176 12.12 5.61 12.28
CA GLY A 176 12.51 6.58 13.30
C GLY A 176 11.37 7.56 13.49
N THR A 177 11.00 7.85 14.72
CA THR A 177 9.90 8.78 15.06
C THR A 177 10.45 10.12 15.55
N ALA A 178 9.66 11.17 15.43
CA ALA A 178 9.95 12.50 15.95
C ALA A 178 9.00 12.90 17.07
N SER A 179 9.41 13.87 17.89
CA SER A 179 8.48 14.58 18.78
C SER A 179 7.58 15.52 17.98
N ALA A 180 6.36 15.74 18.46
CA ALA A 180 5.46 16.75 17.88
C ALA A 180 6.06 18.16 18.04
N VAL A 181 5.81 19.02 17.04
CA VAL A 181 6.22 20.43 17.02
C VAL A 181 5.07 21.29 16.55
N ALA A 182 5.20 22.61 16.74
CA ALA A 182 4.27 23.56 16.16
C ALA A 182 4.28 23.46 14.64
N VAL A 183 3.10 23.46 14.04
CA VAL A 183 2.93 23.45 12.58
C VAL A 183 3.10 24.87 12.06
N PRO A 184 4.13 25.16 11.25
CA PRO A 184 4.27 26.46 10.61
C PRO A 184 3.18 26.65 9.54
N PRO A 185 2.70 27.87 9.27
CA PRO A 185 1.75 28.09 8.19
C PRO A 185 2.41 27.83 6.83
N VAL A 186 1.60 27.52 5.82
CA VAL A 186 2.04 27.57 4.42
C VAL A 186 2.47 29.01 4.09
N PRO A 187 3.63 29.25 3.45
CA PRO A 187 4.04 30.60 3.08
C PRO A 187 3.02 31.30 2.18
N GLY A 188 2.65 32.54 2.51
CA GLY A 188 1.77 33.37 1.67
C GLY A 188 2.46 33.91 0.41
N THR A 189 3.80 33.93 0.41
CA THR A 189 4.69 34.32 -0.69
C THR A 189 5.92 33.41 -0.73
N VAL A 190 6.61 33.41 -1.87
CA VAL A 190 7.92 32.80 -2.08
C VAL A 190 8.82 33.82 -2.77
N SER A 191 10.06 33.91 -2.32
CA SER A 191 11.07 34.83 -2.87
C SER A 191 12.42 34.16 -3.13
N LYS A 192 12.70 33.03 -2.48
CA LYS A 192 14.00 32.34 -2.58
C LYS A 192 13.88 30.83 -2.34
N VAL A 193 14.97 30.13 -2.66
CA VAL A 193 15.21 28.77 -2.16
C VAL A 193 15.60 28.87 -0.68
N GLY A 194 14.84 28.25 0.20
CA GLY A 194 15.12 28.19 1.63
C GLY A 194 16.08 27.05 1.99
N TRP A 195 15.87 25.88 1.39
CA TRP A 195 16.68 24.68 1.64
C TRP A 195 16.66 23.71 0.46
N THR A 196 17.67 22.85 0.40
CA THR A 196 17.76 21.70 -0.51
C THR A 196 18.17 20.47 0.31
N THR A 197 17.37 19.42 0.24
CA THR A 197 17.61 18.20 1.02
C THR A 197 17.84 17.00 0.09
N PRO A 198 19.01 16.33 0.18
CA PRO A 198 19.23 15.09 -0.54
C PRO A 198 18.37 13.96 0.06
N MET A 199 17.72 13.20 -0.81
CA MET A 199 16.88 12.07 -0.44
C MET A 199 17.64 10.76 -0.53
N PRO A 200 17.36 9.80 0.38
CA PRO A 200 18.05 8.52 0.42
C PRO A 200 17.61 7.53 -0.68
N GLY A 201 16.72 7.94 -1.60
CA GLY A 201 16.22 7.12 -2.70
C GLY A 201 15.36 7.91 -3.69
N PRO A 202 14.83 7.27 -4.74
CA PRO A 202 13.83 7.83 -5.64
C PRO A 202 12.63 8.42 -4.92
N VAL A 203 12.31 9.67 -5.25
CA VAL A 203 11.08 10.33 -4.77
C VAL A 203 9.97 9.97 -5.73
N ARG A 204 8.93 9.31 -5.25
CA ARG A 204 7.78 8.91 -6.08
C ARG A 204 6.62 9.88 -5.95
N ASP A 205 6.42 10.46 -4.77
CA ASP A 205 5.34 11.41 -4.48
C ASP A 205 5.70 12.29 -3.27
N VAL A 206 5.07 13.46 -3.15
CA VAL A 206 5.19 14.35 -1.98
C VAL A 206 3.80 14.89 -1.64
N ARG A 207 3.42 14.81 -0.35
CA ARG A 207 2.13 15.31 0.14
C ARG A 207 2.32 16.28 1.31
N PRO A 208 1.52 17.36 1.39
CA PRO A 208 1.56 18.24 2.55
C PRO A 208 0.97 17.49 3.76
N ALA A 209 1.75 17.37 4.82
CA ALA A 209 1.32 16.76 6.08
C ALA A 209 2.30 17.07 7.21
N GLY A 210 1.82 17.02 8.46
CA GLY A 210 2.60 17.36 9.64
C GLY A 210 3.13 18.81 9.59
N PRO A 211 4.35 19.08 10.08
CA PRO A 211 4.95 20.42 10.06
C PRO A 211 5.60 20.78 8.70
N GLY A 212 5.35 19.99 7.65
CA GLY A 212 5.94 20.17 6.34
C GLY A 212 5.28 19.25 5.33
N ALA A 213 6.03 18.25 4.89
CA ALA A 213 5.53 17.27 3.94
C ALA A 213 5.98 15.86 4.28
N VAL A 214 5.26 14.89 3.71
CA VAL A 214 5.66 13.49 3.70
C VAL A 214 6.03 13.10 2.28
N VAL A 215 7.16 12.42 2.16
CA VAL A 215 7.80 12.03 0.90
C VAL A 215 7.66 10.53 0.75
N LEU A 216 7.03 10.09 -0.33
CA LEU A 216 6.96 8.69 -0.73
C LEU A 216 8.24 8.30 -1.46
N LEU A 217 8.89 7.26 -0.97
CA LEU A 217 10.03 6.60 -1.61
C LEU A 217 9.59 5.27 -2.22
N GLU A 218 10.53 4.54 -2.82
CA GLU A 218 10.28 3.18 -3.32
C GLU A 218 9.93 2.19 -2.21
N ASP A 219 10.53 2.31 -1.03
CA ASP A 219 10.44 1.33 0.06
C ASP A 219 9.77 1.88 1.33
N GLY A 220 9.20 3.08 1.29
CA GLY A 220 8.55 3.68 2.45
C GLY A 220 8.28 5.16 2.31
N VAL A 221 8.24 5.85 3.44
CA VAL A 221 7.93 7.28 3.54
C VAL A 221 8.87 8.00 4.53
N LEU A 222 9.06 9.30 4.32
CA LEU A 222 9.82 10.19 5.22
C LEU A 222 8.99 11.44 5.55
N GLY A 223 9.03 11.89 6.80
CA GLY A 223 8.53 13.21 7.18
C GLY A 223 9.63 14.26 7.12
N VAL A 224 9.41 15.33 6.36
CA VAL A 224 10.35 16.43 6.15
C VAL A 224 9.78 17.71 6.76
N ASP A 225 10.59 18.39 7.56
CA ASP A 225 10.28 19.70 8.13
C ASP A 225 10.22 20.77 7.04
N GLY A 226 9.12 21.52 6.93
CA GLY A 226 9.00 22.49 5.85
C GLY A 226 9.84 23.74 6.04
N LEU A 227 10.22 24.10 7.26
CA LEU A 227 11.07 25.28 7.50
C LEU A 227 12.54 25.03 7.20
N SER A 228 13.06 23.86 7.57
CA SER A 228 14.48 23.53 7.53
C SER A 228 14.87 22.50 6.47
N GLY A 229 13.90 21.75 5.93
CA GLY A 229 14.16 20.62 5.03
C GLY A 229 14.70 19.38 5.73
N ALA A 230 14.83 19.39 7.06
CA ALA A 230 15.37 18.26 7.81
C ALA A 230 14.39 17.07 7.82
N ILE A 231 14.92 15.85 7.64
CA ILE A 231 14.15 14.62 7.83
C ILE A 231 13.89 14.47 9.34
N ARG A 232 12.61 14.50 9.73
CA ARG A 232 12.19 14.40 11.14
C ARG A 232 11.96 12.95 11.55
N TRP A 233 11.27 12.21 10.70
CA TRP A 233 10.89 10.82 10.94
C TRP A 233 10.93 10.03 9.64
N SER A 234 10.98 8.70 9.75
CA SER A 234 11.02 7.78 8.61
C SER A 234 10.27 6.50 8.93
N TYR A 235 9.64 5.91 7.93
CA TYR A 235 9.13 4.55 7.97
C TYR A 235 9.48 3.87 6.65
N ARG A 236 10.43 2.93 6.68
CA ARG A 236 10.89 2.19 5.50
C ARG A 236 10.79 0.70 5.75
N ARG A 237 10.39 -0.06 4.74
CA ARG A 237 10.33 -1.52 4.76
C ARG A 237 11.17 -2.04 3.60
N LEU A 238 12.40 -2.43 3.89
CA LEU A 238 13.35 -2.91 2.88
C LEU A 238 12.81 -4.16 2.19
N GLY A 239 12.95 -4.20 0.85
CA GLY A 239 12.47 -5.30 0.01
C GLY A 239 10.99 -5.17 -0.39
N ALA A 240 10.20 -4.39 0.35
CA ALA A 240 8.82 -4.10 0.00
C ALA A 240 8.71 -2.84 -0.85
N ARG A 241 7.66 -2.74 -1.67
CA ARG A 241 7.39 -1.55 -2.48
C ARG A 241 6.29 -0.71 -1.85
N ALA A 242 6.63 0.50 -1.43
CA ALA A 242 5.67 1.55 -1.12
C ALA A 242 5.03 2.04 -2.42
N ALA A 243 3.78 1.63 -2.63
CA ALA A 243 3.11 1.78 -3.91
C ALA A 243 2.51 3.16 -4.10
N TRP A 244 1.84 3.64 -3.04
CA TRP A 244 1.08 4.88 -3.02
C TRP A 244 1.04 5.44 -1.59
N MET A 245 0.75 6.73 -1.51
CA MET A 245 0.55 7.44 -0.25
C MET A 245 -0.50 8.52 -0.44
N VAL A 246 -1.35 8.71 0.57
CA VAL A 246 -2.28 9.84 0.65
C VAL A 246 -2.20 10.48 2.03
N ALA A 247 -2.37 11.79 2.10
CA ALA A 247 -2.40 12.53 3.36
C ALA A 247 -3.80 13.08 3.63
N SER A 248 -4.25 13.05 4.88
CA SER A 248 -5.52 13.68 5.26
C SER A 248 -5.48 15.18 4.97
N PRO A 249 -6.62 15.80 4.63
CA PRO A 249 -6.72 17.24 4.38
C PRO A 249 -6.12 18.11 5.51
N ASP A 250 -6.38 17.76 6.77
CA ASP A 250 -5.83 18.43 7.95
C ASP A 250 -4.30 18.22 8.13
N GLY A 251 -3.70 17.36 7.31
CA GLY A 251 -2.29 16.99 7.37
C GLY A 251 -1.93 16.19 8.63
N GLY A 252 -2.89 15.71 9.41
CA GLY A 252 -2.66 14.99 10.67
C GLY A 252 -2.35 13.50 10.51
N SER A 253 -2.72 12.92 9.38
CA SER A 253 -2.60 11.49 9.10
C SER A 253 -2.04 11.23 7.71
N VAL A 254 -1.24 10.18 7.59
CA VAL A 254 -0.78 9.65 6.30
C VAL A 254 -1.17 8.19 6.20
N VAL A 255 -1.78 7.82 5.07
CA VAL A 255 -2.03 6.42 4.73
C VAL A 255 -1.03 5.98 3.69
N LEU A 256 -0.32 4.89 3.98
CA LEU A 256 0.70 4.30 3.14
C LEU A 256 0.26 2.90 2.72
N GLY A 257 0.24 2.65 1.42
CA GLY A 257 0.06 1.31 0.87
C GLY A 257 1.41 0.69 0.53
N ILE A 258 1.66 -0.49 1.08
CA ILE A 258 2.84 -1.29 0.76
C ILE A 258 2.37 -2.55 0.04
N LEU A 259 2.82 -2.69 -1.21
CA LEU A 259 2.60 -3.89 -1.99
C LEU A 259 3.67 -4.94 -1.66
N PRO A 260 3.29 -6.21 -1.49
CA PRO A 260 4.24 -7.28 -1.65
C PRO A 260 4.74 -7.31 -3.10
N PRO A 261 5.99 -7.69 -3.36
CA PRO A 261 6.56 -7.66 -4.71
C PRO A 261 6.00 -8.73 -5.65
N GLU A 262 5.27 -9.73 -5.14
CA GLU A 262 4.52 -10.69 -5.95
C GLU A 262 3.04 -10.28 -6.04
N ASP A 263 2.54 -10.11 -7.28
CA ASP A 263 1.29 -9.44 -7.71
C ASP A 263 -0.06 -9.99 -7.19
N GLY A 264 -0.10 -10.72 -6.08
CA GLY A 264 -1.32 -11.34 -5.55
C GLY A 264 -1.61 -11.11 -4.07
N GLY A 265 -0.64 -10.63 -3.27
CA GLY A 265 -0.85 -10.47 -1.83
C GLY A 265 -1.80 -9.31 -1.49
N ALA A 266 -2.49 -9.42 -0.35
CA ALA A 266 -3.27 -8.32 0.20
C ALA A 266 -2.37 -7.11 0.47
N ASP A 267 -2.78 -5.93 0.01
CA ASP A 267 -2.07 -4.68 0.25
C ASP A 267 -2.01 -4.44 1.76
N THR A 268 -0.80 -4.21 2.29
CA THR A 268 -0.67 -3.76 3.67
C THR A 268 -0.86 -2.25 3.69
N MET A 269 -1.88 -1.80 4.38
CA MET A 269 -2.12 -0.39 4.62
C MET A 269 -1.65 -0.02 6.01
N LEU A 270 -0.88 1.05 6.08
CA LEU A 270 -0.40 1.64 7.33
C LEU A 270 -1.03 3.02 7.46
N ILE A 271 -1.49 3.32 8.66
CA ILE A 271 -1.95 4.66 9.02
C ILE A 271 -0.94 5.24 9.99
N LEU A 272 -0.26 6.30 9.56
CA LEU A 272 0.78 6.97 10.31
C LEU A 272 0.28 8.33 10.82
N ASP A 273 0.72 8.69 12.02
CA ASP A 273 0.67 10.05 12.51
C ASP A 273 1.65 10.92 11.71
N ALA A 274 1.17 11.91 10.97
CA ALA A 274 2.01 12.71 10.08
C ALA A 274 3.03 13.60 10.82
N MET A 275 2.75 13.93 12.07
CA MET A 275 3.58 14.80 12.90
C MET A 275 4.81 14.07 13.46
N THR A 276 4.63 12.80 13.84
CA THR A 276 5.62 12.01 14.58
C THR A 276 6.17 10.82 13.78
N GLY A 277 5.45 10.37 12.75
CA GLY A 277 5.76 9.15 11.99
C GLY A 277 5.36 7.85 12.71
N ALA A 278 4.67 7.94 13.85
CA ALA A 278 4.23 6.76 14.59
C ALA A 278 3.13 6.01 13.84
N VAL A 279 3.24 4.68 13.73
CA VAL A 279 2.17 3.84 13.17
C VAL A 279 1.01 3.78 14.16
N ARG A 280 -0.16 4.26 13.75
CA ARG A 280 -1.41 4.19 14.51
C ARG A 280 -2.14 2.87 14.29
N SER A 281 -2.18 2.42 13.04
CA SER A 281 -2.83 1.17 12.66
C SER A 281 -2.14 0.51 11.46
N THR A 282 -2.26 -0.81 11.42
CA THR A 282 -1.84 -1.67 10.30
C THR A 282 -3.01 -2.57 9.96
N GLY A 283 -3.37 -2.66 8.69
CA GLY A 283 -4.41 -3.57 8.21
C GLY A 283 -4.04 -4.21 6.88
N SER A 284 -4.60 -5.39 6.62
CA SER A 284 -4.53 -6.04 5.32
C SER A 284 -5.83 -5.79 4.56
N TYR A 285 -5.72 -5.42 3.29
CA TYR A 285 -6.85 -5.09 2.45
C TYR A 285 -6.87 -6.01 1.23
N PRO A 286 -8.03 -6.51 0.80
CA PRO A 286 -8.12 -7.28 -0.43
C PRO A 286 -7.46 -6.53 -1.58
N ALA A 287 -6.62 -7.22 -2.35
CA ALA A 287 -5.92 -6.64 -3.49
C ALA A 287 -6.91 -5.96 -4.44
N GLY A 288 -6.56 -4.77 -4.94
CA GLY A 288 -7.40 -4.00 -5.86
C GLY A 288 -8.41 -3.04 -5.19
N LEU A 289 -8.60 -3.09 -3.86
CA LEU A 289 -9.38 -2.08 -3.15
C LEU A 289 -8.72 -0.70 -3.12
N VAL A 290 -7.39 -0.62 -3.32
CA VAL A 290 -6.62 0.55 -2.89
C VAL A 290 -5.52 0.91 -3.90
N ASN A 291 -5.88 1.73 -4.89
CA ASN A 291 -4.97 2.73 -5.44
C ASN A 291 -5.61 4.09 -5.17
N PRO A 292 -5.61 4.52 -3.89
CA PRO A 292 -6.38 5.66 -3.47
C PRO A 292 -5.75 6.90 -4.07
N THR A 293 -6.58 7.74 -4.69
CA THR A 293 -6.16 9.07 -5.04
C THR A 293 -6.26 9.97 -3.81
N GLN A 294 -5.61 11.13 -3.86
CA GLN A 294 -5.74 12.15 -2.81
C GLN A 294 -7.21 12.56 -2.56
N ASP A 295 -8.07 12.34 -3.54
CA ASP A 295 -9.51 12.58 -3.49
C ASP A 295 -10.27 11.46 -2.76
N MET A 296 -9.63 10.49 -2.12
CA MET A 296 -10.31 9.37 -1.42
C MET A 296 -10.13 9.39 0.11
N ILE A 297 -9.38 10.34 0.65
CA ILE A 297 -9.11 10.48 2.09
C ILE A 297 -9.76 11.74 2.68
N THR A 298 -10.47 11.62 3.79
CA THR A 298 -11.00 12.74 4.60
C THR A 298 -10.13 12.92 5.85
N ASP A 299 -10.52 13.78 6.79
CA ASP A 299 -9.84 13.86 8.09
C ASP A 299 -10.13 12.65 8.99
N ASP A 300 -11.25 11.95 8.73
CA ASP A 300 -11.73 10.86 9.58
C ASP A 300 -11.52 9.47 8.98
N VAL A 301 -11.69 9.34 7.67
CA VAL A 301 -11.74 8.06 6.95
C VAL A 301 -11.01 8.08 5.62
N LEU A 302 -10.48 6.92 5.22
CA LEU A 302 -10.14 6.58 3.84
C LEU A 302 -11.31 5.83 3.21
N VAL A 303 -11.86 6.33 2.12
CA VAL A 303 -12.92 5.66 1.37
C VAL A 303 -12.30 4.69 0.38
N GLY A 304 -12.64 3.40 0.49
CA GLY A 304 -12.22 2.37 -0.44
C GLY A 304 -12.95 2.46 -1.78
N ARG A 305 -12.30 1.97 -2.84
CA ARG A 305 -12.96 1.81 -4.14
C ARG A 305 -13.80 0.55 -4.11
N GLY A 306 -15.09 0.62 -4.47
CA GLY A 306 -15.85 -0.60 -4.73
C GLY A 306 -15.14 -1.45 -5.78
N LEU A 307 -14.91 -2.73 -5.47
CA LEU A 307 -14.38 -3.67 -6.45
C LEU A 307 -15.37 -3.75 -7.62
N TRP A 308 -14.85 -3.95 -8.83
CA TRP A 308 -15.69 -4.04 -10.04
C TRP A 308 -16.76 -5.14 -9.93
N ASP A 309 -16.48 -6.15 -9.10
CA ASP A 309 -17.31 -7.33 -8.92
C ASP A 309 -18.27 -7.25 -7.71
N ASN A 310 -18.07 -6.29 -6.79
CA ASN A 310 -18.86 -6.18 -5.55
C ASN A 310 -19.87 -5.03 -5.65
N ASP A 311 -21.09 -5.29 -6.13
CA ASP A 311 -22.36 -4.53 -5.97
C ASP A 311 -22.38 -2.97 -5.97
N GLY A 312 -21.25 -2.30 -6.21
CA GLY A 312 -21.04 -0.86 -5.99
C GLY A 312 -20.85 -0.44 -4.53
N ASP A 313 -20.49 -1.33 -3.61
CA ASP A 313 -20.29 -0.98 -2.19
C ASP A 313 -18.98 -0.22 -1.97
N HIS A 314 -19.04 0.85 -1.19
CA HIS A 314 -17.89 1.69 -0.84
C HIS A 314 -17.63 1.64 0.67
N PRO A 315 -16.71 0.77 1.14
CA PRO A 315 -16.31 0.77 2.54
C PRO A 315 -15.48 2.01 2.85
N ALA A 316 -15.60 2.56 4.06
CA ALA A 316 -14.72 3.59 4.58
C ALA A 316 -14.00 3.09 5.82
N PHE A 317 -12.71 3.38 5.90
CA PHE A 317 -11.81 2.90 6.94
C PHE A 317 -11.38 4.07 7.82
N SER A 318 -11.59 3.95 9.12
CA SER A 318 -11.21 4.93 10.13
C SER A 318 -9.70 5.21 10.11
N LEU A 319 -9.31 6.48 10.05
CA LEU A 319 -7.91 6.91 10.16
C LEU A 319 -7.36 6.83 11.59
N ARG A 320 -8.19 6.45 12.56
CA ARG A 320 -7.77 6.31 13.96
C ARG A 320 -7.24 4.91 14.25
N ASP A 321 -7.95 3.89 13.78
CA ASP A 321 -7.70 2.50 14.13
C ASP A 321 -7.70 1.55 12.92
N GLY A 322 -7.96 2.04 11.70
CA GLY A 322 -8.00 1.24 10.49
C GLY A 322 -9.22 0.32 10.38
N SER A 323 -10.17 0.39 11.32
CA SER A 323 -11.41 -0.41 11.26
C SER A 323 -12.37 0.15 10.20
N THR A 324 -13.29 -0.68 9.70
CA THR A 324 -14.37 -0.19 8.83
C THR A 324 -15.32 0.68 9.65
N ALA A 325 -15.35 1.98 9.34
CA ALA A 325 -16.23 2.95 9.99
C ALA A 325 -17.67 2.83 9.49
N TRP A 326 -17.84 2.70 8.18
CA TRP A 326 -19.14 2.52 7.52
C TRP A 326 -18.94 1.92 6.13
N THR A 327 -20.03 1.44 5.53
CA THR A 327 -20.07 1.03 4.13
C THR A 327 -21.26 1.72 3.48
N TRP A 328 -20.99 2.53 2.46
CA TRP A 328 -22.06 3.09 1.64
C TRP A 328 -22.48 2.02 0.63
N ARG A 329 -23.78 1.71 0.64
CA ARG A 329 -24.38 0.78 -0.31
C ARG A 329 -25.03 1.57 -1.43
N ARG A 330 -24.74 1.15 -2.65
CA ARG A 330 -25.33 1.73 -3.84
C ARG A 330 -26.86 1.50 -3.85
N PRO A 331 -27.67 2.52 -4.19
CA PRO A 331 -29.10 2.32 -4.39
C PRO A 331 -29.39 1.27 -5.46
N GLU A 332 -30.44 0.45 -5.26
CA GLU A 332 -30.74 -0.68 -6.15
C GLU A 332 -31.10 -0.27 -7.60
N ASP A 333 -31.55 0.97 -7.79
CA ASP A 333 -31.87 1.58 -9.08
C ASP A 333 -30.64 2.13 -9.82
N CYS A 334 -29.48 2.18 -9.15
CA CYS A 334 -28.21 2.61 -9.71
C CYS A 334 -27.39 1.43 -10.26
N ARG A 335 -27.97 0.66 -11.20
CA ARG A 335 -27.29 -0.48 -11.83
C ARG A 335 -26.49 -0.05 -13.05
N GLY A 336 -25.23 -0.45 -13.13
CA GLY A 336 -24.38 -0.26 -14.30
C GLY A 336 -22.91 -0.56 -14.05
N GLU A 337 -22.21 -0.92 -15.12
CA GLU A 337 -20.75 -0.97 -15.18
C GLU A 337 -20.24 0.48 -15.18
N GLY A 338 -19.53 0.88 -14.13
CA GLY A 338 -19.01 2.24 -14.05
C GLY A 338 -18.21 2.47 -12.79
N LEU A 339 -17.04 3.11 -12.95
CA LEU A 339 -16.25 3.59 -11.82
C LEU A 339 -17.02 4.73 -11.14
N HIS A 340 -17.43 4.53 -9.90
CA HIS A 340 -17.90 5.63 -9.07
C HIS A 340 -16.73 6.60 -8.82
N ALA A 341 -16.87 7.87 -9.21
CA ALA A 341 -15.96 8.90 -8.72
C ALA A 341 -16.27 9.13 -7.25
N VAL A 342 -15.23 9.05 -6.43
CA VAL A 342 -15.26 9.38 -5.01
C VAL A 342 -14.40 10.60 -4.82
N ALA A 343 -14.95 11.61 -4.16
CA ALA A 343 -14.23 12.79 -3.73
C ALA A 343 -14.43 13.00 -2.23
N ALA A 344 -13.36 12.80 -1.48
CA ALA A 344 -13.23 13.01 -0.08
C ALA A 344 -12.83 14.46 0.18
N LEU A 345 -13.52 15.07 1.12
CA LEU A 345 -13.38 16.46 1.52
C LEU A 345 -12.91 16.46 2.99
N HIS A 346 -12.90 17.61 3.68
CA HIS A 346 -12.55 17.64 5.11
C HIS A 346 -13.46 16.71 5.93
N HIS A 347 -14.76 17.00 5.95
CA HIS A 347 -15.77 16.26 6.75
C HIS A 347 -16.90 15.67 5.91
N ARG A 348 -16.68 15.52 4.60
CA ARG A 348 -17.69 15.07 3.64
C ARG A 348 -17.09 14.12 2.63
N VAL A 349 -17.93 13.27 2.06
CA VAL A 349 -17.59 12.44 0.91
C VAL A 349 -18.66 12.66 -0.15
N ILE A 350 -18.26 12.88 -1.39
CA ILE A 350 -19.14 12.87 -2.54
C ILE A 350 -18.92 11.56 -3.28
N ILE A 351 -19.97 10.76 -3.42
CA ILE A 351 -19.97 9.56 -4.26
C ILE A 351 -20.87 9.84 -5.46
N SER A 352 -20.32 9.68 -6.66
CA SER A 352 -21.10 9.82 -7.88
C SER A 352 -21.59 8.44 -8.35
N ALA A 353 -22.86 8.33 -8.72
CA ALA A 353 -23.46 7.10 -9.25
C ALA A 353 -24.29 7.41 -10.50
N LYS A 354 -24.24 6.49 -11.48
CA LYS A 354 -25.13 6.51 -12.65
C LYS A 354 -26.35 5.64 -12.34
N CYS A 355 -27.55 6.18 -12.49
CA CYS A 355 -28.81 5.55 -12.15
C CYS A 355 -29.80 5.70 -13.31
N GLY A 356 -29.67 4.81 -14.31
CA GLY A 356 -30.45 4.91 -15.55
C GLY A 356 -30.15 6.19 -16.33
N ALA A 357 -31.13 7.08 -16.43
CA ALA A 357 -31.04 8.38 -17.10
C ALA A 357 -30.64 9.53 -16.15
N GLU A 358 -30.09 9.21 -14.99
CA GLU A 358 -29.64 10.18 -13.99
C GLU A 358 -28.18 9.92 -13.58
N SER A 359 -27.45 11.00 -13.30
CA SER A 359 -26.24 11.00 -12.49
C SER A 359 -26.59 11.57 -11.11
N ARG A 360 -26.36 10.78 -10.06
CA ARG A 360 -26.56 11.18 -8.67
C ARG A 360 -25.21 11.45 -8.01
N PHE A 361 -25.10 12.56 -7.29
CA PHE A 361 -23.96 12.92 -6.46
C PHE A 361 -24.43 12.92 -5.01
N VAL A 362 -24.10 11.87 -4.29
CA VAL A 362 -24.53 11.66 -2.91
C VAL A 362 -23.49 12.26 -1.98
N LEU A 363 -23.93 13.17 -1.11
CA LEU A 363 -23.08 13.78 -0.09
C LEU A 363 -23.25 13.01 1.21
N LEU A 364 -22.16 12.49 1.73
CA LEU A 364 -22.10 11.74 2.98
C LEU A 364 -21.30 12.52 4.03
N ASP A 365 -21.68 12.37 5.29
CA ASP A 365 -20.84 12.72 6.42
C ASP A 365 -19.64 11.76 6.53
N SER A 366 -18.41 12.28 6.59
CA SER A 366 -17.18 11.46 6.56
C SER A 366 -17.08 10.47 7.72
N ALA A 367 -17.51 10.88 8.91
CA ALA A 367 -17.37 10.07 10.12
C ALA A 367 -18.43 8.96 10.19
N THR A 368 -19.68 9.27 9.82
CA THR A 368 -20.81 8.34 10.01
C THR A 368 -21.28 7.64 8.74
N GLY A 369 -20.89 8.12 7.56
CA GLY A 369 -21.40 7.64 6.28
C GLY A 369 -22.87 8.00 6.03
N ARG A 370 -23.49 8.81 6.90
CA ARG A 370 -24.88 9.22 6.75
C ARG A 370 -25.02 10.19 5.58
N GLN A 371 -25.98 9.94 4.70
CA GLN A 371 -26.35 10.88 3.64
C GLN A 371 -26.87 12.19 4.25
N VAL A 372 -26.21 13.29 3.89
CA VAL A 372 -26.58 14.66 4.31
C VAL A 372 -27.20 15.46 3.18
N GLY A 373 -27.00 15.04 1.93
CA GLY A 373 -27.55 15.69 0.76
C GLY A 373 -27.39 14.83 -0.49
N GLU A 374 -28.06 15.24 -1.54
CA GLU A 374 -27.99 14.59 -2.84
C GLU A 374 -28.24 15.61 -3.94
N HIS A 375 -27.50 15.48 -5.03
CA HIS A 375 -27.69 16.28 -6.22
C HIS A 375 -27.88 15.39 -7.44
N VAL A 376 -28.93 15.64 -8.22
CA VAL A 376 -29.34 14.79 -9.34
C VAL A 376 -29.26 15.58 -10.65
N VAL A 377 -28.60 14.99 -11.65
CA VAL A 377 -28.47 15.55 -12.99
C VAL A 377 -29.03 14.57 -14.00
N ALA A 378 -30.03 14.99 -14.77
CA ALA A 378 -30.53 14.19 -15.88
C ALA A 378 -29.46 14.05 -16.97
N ILE A 379 -29.18 12.81 -17.39
CA ILE A 379 -28.21 12.47 -18.43
C ILE A 379 -28.87 11.68 -19.55
N ARG A 380 -28.23 11.64 -20.72
CA ARG A 380 -28.62 10.75 -21.81
C ARG A 380 -28.28 9.30 -21.44
N ALA A 381 -29.18 8.36 -21.71
CA ALA A 381 -29.03 6.95 -21.34
C ALA A 381 -27.74 6.31 -21.88
N GLU A 382 -27.33 6.71 -23.09
CA GLU A 382 -26.13 6.22 -23.80
C GLU A 382 -24.79 6.66 -23.18
N GLY A 383 -24.80 7.53 -22.18
CA GLY A 383 -23.57 8.04 -21.56
C GLY A 383 -22.80 6.95 -20.82
N ILE A 384 -21.66 6.49 -21.36
CA ILE A 384 -20.87 5.40 -20.79
C ILE A 384 -19.88 5.88 -19.72
N LEU A 385 -19.46 7.16 -19.79
CA LEU A 385 -18.51 7.71 -18.83
C LEU A 385 -19.22 8.00 -17.51
N PRO A 386 -18.63 7.58 -16.37
CA PRO A 386 -19.17 7.90 -15.07
C PRO A 386 -19.12 9.42 -14.85
N PRO A 387 -20.07 9.97 -14.08
CA PRO A 387 -19.94 11.32 -13.57
C PRO A 387 -18.60 11.48 -12.83
N GLY A 388 -17.93 12.60 -13.06
CA GLY A 388 -16.67 12.95 -12.42
C GLY A 388 -16.89 13.93 -11.27
N VAL A 389 -16.04 13.86 -10.25
CA VAL A 389 -15.94 14.90 -9.23
C VAL A 389 -14.49 15.38 -9.21
N VAL A 390 -14.28 16.70 -9.25
CA VAL A 390 -12.96 17.32 -9.13
C VAL A 390 -13.00 18.31 -7.99
N THR A 391 -12.19 18.11 -6.96
CA THR A 391 -12.15 19.00 -5.79
C THR A 391 -11.08 20.08 -5.95
N ALA A 392 -11.33 21.25 -5.36
CA ALA A 392 -10.27 22.22 -5.14
C ALA A 392 -9.23 21.63 -4.16
N PRO A 393 -7.94 21.98 -4.26
CA PRO A 393 -6.92 21.54 -3.31
C PRO A 393 -7.21 21.87 -1.84
N ASP A 394 -7.87 22.99 -1.56
CA ASP A 394 -8.34 23.37 -0.22
C ASP A 394 -9.65 22.66 0.19
N ARG A 395 -10.23 21.89 -0.74
CA ARG A 395 -11.46 21.09 -0.59
C ARG A 395 -12.69 21.88 -0.18
N SER A 396 -12.69 23.20 -0.42
CA SER A 396 -13.83 24.08 -0.15
C SER A 396 -14.90 24.02 -1.25
N LEU A 397 -14.50 23.62 -2.46
CA LEU A 397 -15.34 23.55 -3.65
C LEU A 397 -15.13 22.22 -4.39
N ALA A 398 -16.17 21.78 -5.09
CA ALA A 398 -16.10 20.65 -6.02
C ALA A 398 -16.77 20.99 -7.36
N LEU A 399 -16.19 20.53 -8.46
CA LEU A 399 -16.84 20.51 -9.77
C LEU A 399 -17.47 19.14 -9.98
N LEU A 400 -18.80 19.13 -10.08
CA LEU A 400 -19.59 17.96 -10.46
C LEU A 400 -19.65 17.93 -11.99
N LYS A 401 -19.11 16.87 -12.61
CA LYS A 401 -19.04 16.72 -14.07
C LYS A 401 -19.99 15.62 -14.53
N ALA A 402 -21.07 15.99 -15.20
CA ALA A 402 -22.00 15.08 -15.84
C ALA A 402 -21.88 15.21 -17.37
N VAL A 403 -20.89 14.54 -17.96
CA VAL A 403 -20.49 14.71 -19.38
C VAL A 403 -21.67 14.56 -20.36
N TYR A 404 -22.65 13.72 -20.03
CA TYR A 404 -23.81 13.43 -20.86
C TYR A 404 -25.10 14.11 -20.35
N ALA A 405 -24.99 15.21 -19.61
CA ALA A 405 -26.15 15.96 -19.15
C ALA A 405 -27.09 16.30 -20.31
N VAL A 406 -28.39 16.12 -20.10
CA VAL A 406 -29.42 16.47 -21.10
C VAL A 406 -29.36 17.96 -21.44
N ARG A 407 -29.07 18.77 -20.42
CA ARG A 407 -28.90 20.21 -20.50
C ARG A 407 -27.43 20.59 -20.37
N PRO A 408 -26.81 21.24 -21.38
CA PRO A 408 -25.38 21.57 -21.37
C PRO A 408 -24.92 22.36 -20.15
N GLU A 409 -25.77 23.24 -19.61
CA GLU A 409 -25.49 24.03 -18.41
C GLU A 409 -25.42 23.19 -17.12
N GLN A 410 -25.89 21.95 -17.15
CA GLN A 410 -25.76 21.00 -16.04
C GLN A 410 -24.56 20.05 -16.21
N ALA A 411 -23.84 20.12 -17.33
CA ALA A 411 -22.72 19.22 -17.59
C ALA A 411 -21.55 19.46 -16.64
N VAL A 412 -21.39 20.69 -16.15
CA VAL A 412 -20.44 21.05 -15.11
C VAL A 412 -21.15 21.96 -14.12
N GLN A 413 -21.12 21.59 -12.84
CA GLN A 413 -21.74 22.37 -11.77
C GLN A 413 -20.73 22.58 -10.65
N LEU A 414 -20.72 23.78 -10.07
CA LEU A 414 -19.88 24.12 -8.94
C LEU A 414 -20.66 23.86 -7.66
N LEU A 415 -20.14 23.00 -6.79
CA LEU A 415 -20.71 22.68 -5.50
C LEU A 415 -19.88 23.38 -4.41
N ASP A 416 -20.54 24.13 -3.56
CA ASP A 416 -20.00 24.54 -2.27
C ASP A 416 -20.09 23.36 -1.30
N VAL A 417 -18.93 22.89 -0.85
CA VAL A 417 -18.83 21.64 -0.09
C VAL A 417 -19.45 21.77 1.30
N GLU A 418 -19.28 22.92 1.94
CA GLU A 418 -19.72 23.15 3.32
C GLU A 418 -21.24 23.25 3.42
N SER A 419 -21.84 24.08 2.56
CA SER A 419 -23.29 24.27 2.50
C SER A 419 -24.02 23.15 1.74
N GLY A 420 -23.31 22.38 0.92
CA GLY A 420 -23.89 21.40 0.00
C GLY A 420 -24.68 22.05 -1.15
N GLN A 421 -24.58 23.36 -1.35
CA GLN A 421 -25.34 24.08 -2.36
C GLN A 421 -24.59 24.12 -3.70
N VAL A 422 -25.31 23.86 -4.79
CA VAL A 422 -24.81 24.10 -6.13
C VAL A 422 -24.85 25.60 -6.41
N LEU A 423 -23.68 26.19 -6.66
CA LEU A 423 -23.51 27.60 -6.95
C LEU A 423 -23.77 27.89 -8.43
N PRO A 424 -24.38 29.04 -8.77
CA PRO A 424 -24.53 29.45 -10.14
C PRO A 424 -23.16 29.74 -10.76
N MET A 425 -22.84 29.05 -11.85
CA MET A 425 -21.61 29.29 -12.60
C MET A 425 -21.83 30.39 -13.64
N LYS A 426 -21.09 31.50 -13.52
CA LYS A 426 -21.12 32.57 -14.54
C LYS A 426 -20.22 32.28 -15.75
N VAL A 427 -19.27 31.38 -15.57
CA VAL A 427 -18.28 30.98 -16.57
C VAL A 427 -18.09 29.47 -16.51
N GLN A 428 -17.82 28.85 -17.66
CA GLN A 428 -17.46 27.44 -17.68
C GLN A 428 -16.05 27.27 -17.10
N LEU A 429 -15.94 26.47 -16.03
CA LEU A 429 -14.67 26.20 -15.35
C LEU A 429 -14.11 24.86 -15.82
N SER A 430 -12.79 24.80 -16.03
CA SER A 430 -12.10 23.55 -16.39
C SER A 430 -11.49 22.85 -15.18
N ARG A 431 -10.92 23.64 -14.26
CA ARG A 431 -10.12 23.16 -13.13
C ARG A 431 -10.24 24.11 -11.93
N LEU A 432 -10.26 23.53 -10.72
CA LEU A 432 -10.12 24.24 -9.45
C LEU A 432 -8.65 24.26 -9.01
N ILE A 433 -8.17 25.39 -8.48
CA ILE A 433 -6.76 25.58 -8.08
C ILE A 433 -6.60 25.75 -6.55
N GLY A 434 -7.66 26.17 -5.84
CA GLY A 434 -7.67 26.36 -4.38
C GLY A 434 -8.07 27.78 -4.00
N GLN A 435 -8.40 28.02 -2.72
CA GLN A 435 -8.88 29.31 -2.20
C GLN A 435 -10.06 29.88 -3.01
N GLY A 436 -10.92 28.99 -3.49
CA GLY A 436 -12.04 29.37 -4.35
C GLY A 436 -11.65 29.85 -5.75
N LEU A 437 -10.41 29.66 -6.22
CA LEU A 437 -9.98 30.02 -7.57
C LEU A 437 -10.07 28.85 -8.56
N ALA A 438 -10.28 29.19 -9.83
CA ALA A 438 -10.43 28.26 -10.94
C ALA A 438 -9.88 28.82 -12.25
N THR A 439 -9.56 27.95 -13.20
CA THR A 439 -9.32 28.33 -14.60
C THR A 439 -10.60 28.21 -15.42
N ASP A 440 -10.80 29.11 -16.38
CA ASP A 440 -11.86 28.96 -17.36
C ASP A 440 -11.61 27.77 -18.32
N GLY A 441 -12.68 27.29 -18.93
CA GLY A 441 -12.69 26.12 -19.82
C GLY A 441 -12.69 26.44 -21.30
N ASP A 442 -12.59 27.70 -21.71
CA ASP A 442 -12.54 28.06 -23.13
C ASP A 442 -11.15 27.78 -23.70
N THR A 443 -10.97 26.59 -24.28
CA THR A 443 -9.70 26.14 -24.87
C THR A 443 -9.20 26.99 -26.03
N ARG A 444 -10.03 27.91 -26.55
CA ARG A 444 -9.64 28.86 -27.61
C ARG A 444 -8.91 30.08 -27.09
N LYS A 445 -8.93 30.31 -25.77
CA LYS A 445 -8.27 31.43 -25.10
C LYS A 445 -7.25 30.92 -24.09
N PRO A 446 -6.19 31.69 -23.80
CA PRO A 446 -5.35 31.42 -22.65
C PRO A 446 -6.21 31.32 -21.38
N PRO A 447 -5.97 30.32 -20.53
CA PRO A 447 -6.78 30.14 -19.33
C PRO A 447 -6.60 31.33 -18.39
N LEU A 448 -7.70 31.95 -17.96
CA LEU A 448 -7.68 33.03 -16.98
C LEU A 448 -7.95 32.49 -15.58
N LEU A 449 -7.25 33.04 -14.58
CA LEU A 449 -7.52 32.75 -13.18
C LEU A 449 -8.70 33.58 -12.71
N ARG A 450 -9.75 32.90 -12.26
CA ARG A 450 -10.98 33.50 -11.80
C ARG A 450 -11.33 33.03 -10.41
N ASP A 451 -12.05 33.87 -9.71
CA ASP A 451 -12.84 33.45 -8.57
C ASP A 451 -13.96 32.53 -9.07
N ALA A 452 -13.97 31.28 -8.59
CA ALA A 452 -14.90 30.25 -9.03
C ALA A 452 -16.35 30.61 -8.67
N ARG A 453 -16.56 31.35 -7.58
CA ARG A 453 -17.89 31.72 -7.07
C ARG A 453 -18.43 32.94 -7.82
N THR A 454 -17.61 33.97 -8.00
CA THR A 454 -18.07 35.25 -8.57
C THR A 454 -17.87 35.34 -10.08
N GLY A 455 -16.95 34.55 -10.64
CA GLY A 455 -16.48 34.62 -12.03
C GLY A 455 -15.50 35.76 -12.32
N GLU A 456 -15.17 36.58 -11.31
CA GLU A 456 -14.29 37.73 -11.42
C GLU A 456 -12.86 37.29 -11.79
N VAL A 457 -12.23 37.98 -12.74
CA VAL A 457 -10.85 37.70 -13.13
C VAL A 457 -9.92 38.21 -12.03
N ARG A 458 -9.18 37.30 -11.39
CA ARG A 458 -8.19 37.65 -10.35
C ARG A 458 -6.81 37.89 -10.94
N HIS A 459 -6.53 37.29 -12.10
CA HIS A 459 -5.27 37.48 -12.80
C HIS A 459 -5.49 37.43 -14.31
N GLN A 460 -5.14 38.51 -15.01
CA GLN A 460 -5.34 38.66 -16.46
C GLN A 460 -4.16 38.13 -17.28
N GLN A 461 -2.98 37.96 -16.67
CA GLN A 461 -1.81 37.55 -17.42
C GLN A 461 -1.92 36.08 -17.82
N GLU A 462 -1.30 35.77 -18.94
CA GLU A 462 -1.21 34.44 -19.51
C GLU A 462 -0.50 33.46 -18.56
N ILE A 463 -1.30 32.81 -17.70
CA ILE A 463 -0.92 31.58 -16.99
C ILE A 463 -0.72 30.43 -18.01
N SER A 464 -0.98 30.64 -19.30
CA SER A 464 -0.66 29.70 -20.38
C SER A 464 0.82 29.24 -20.37
N SER A 465 1.73 30.08 -19.87
CA SER A 465 3.15 29.76 -19.70
C SER A 465 3.46 28.90 -18.47
N CYS A 466 2.52 28.79 -17.53
CA CYS A 466 2.61 27.88 -16.40
C CYS A 466 2.30 26.45 -16.83
N ALA A 467 3.25 25.54 -16.62
CA ALA A 467 2.98 24.12 -16.81
C ALA A 467 1.89 23.62 -15.83
N PHE A 468 1.35 22.43 -16.10
CA PHE A 468 0.22 21.80 -15.39
C PHE A 468 0.35 21.68 -13.86
N SER A 469 1.56 21.91 -13.32
CA SER A 469 1.93 21.89 -11.91
C SER A 469 2.16 23.33 -11.43
N GLY A 470 1.16 23.93 -10.78
CA GLY A 470 1.26 25.23 -10.15
C GLY A 470 0.64 25.21 -8.76
N VAL A 471 1.12 26.08 -7.89
CA VAL A 471 0.64 26.26 -6.52
C VAL A 471 0.14 27.69 -6.39
N LEU A 472 -1.08 27.84 -5.88
CA LEU A 472 -1.62 29.12 -5.47
C LEU A 472 -1.27 29.35 -3.99
N LEU A 473 -0.60 30.45 -3.71
CA LEU A 473 -0.38 30.98 -2.38
C LEU A 473 -1.32 32.15 -2.14
N GLU A 474 -1.41 32.59 -0.88
CA GLU A 474 -2.30 33.69 -0.46
C GLU A 474 -2.19 34.94 -1.35
N SER A 475 -0.98 35.30 -1.78
CA SER A 475 -0.74 36.53 -2.54
C SER A 475 -0.02 36.32 -3.87
N MET A 476 0.21 35.08 -4.30
CA MET A 476 0.89 34.81 -5.56
C MET A 476 0.58 33.43 -6.15
N VAL A 477 0.80 33.31 -7.46
CA VAL A 477 0.85 32.04 -8.17
C VAL A 477 2.30 31.67 -8.40
N LEU A 478 2.66 30.43 -8.06
CA LEU A 478 3.94 29.83 -8.37
C LEU A 478 3.72 28.71 -9.40
N CYS A 479 4.52 28.70 -10.46
CA CYS A 479 4.43 27.63 -11.45
C CYS A 479 5.76 27.38 -12.15
N VAL A 480 5.87 26.24 -12.82
CA VAL A 480 7.02 25.93 -13.67
C VAL A 480 6.89 26.71 -14.98
N ARG A 481 7.94 27.45 -15.35
CA ARG A 481 7.98 28.14 -16.64
C ARG A 481 8.17 27.16 -17.78
N ARG A 482 7.18 27.09 -18.68
CA ARG A 482 7.25 26.28 -19.91
C ARG A 482 7.97 27.03 -21.03
N GLY A 483 9.30 27.08 -20.97
CA GLY A 483 10.11 27.60 -22.07
C GLY A 483 10.42 26.53 -23.13
N ASP A 484 10.82 26.94 -24.33
CA ASP A 484 11.39 26.01 -25.32
C ASP A 484 12.54 25.24 -24.65
N ARG A 485 12.49 23.91 -24.70
CA ARG A 485 13.49 23.00 -24.08
C ARG A 485 13.54 22.98 -22.54
N TRP A 486 12.47 23.37 -21.83
CA TRP A 486 12.46 23.24 -20.36
C TRP A 486 12.70 21.78 -19.91
N LEU A 487 12.10 20.80 -20.61
CA LEU A 487 12.28 19.38 -20.28
C LEU A 487 13.71 18.92 -20.54
N THR A 488 14.31 19.31 -21.67
CA THR A 488 15.72 19.03 -21.96
C THR A 488 16.64 19.60 -20.90
N ARG A 489 16.40 20.84 -20.43
CA ARG A 489 17.17 21.45 -19.33
C ARG A 489 17.00 20.67 -18.02
N LEU A 490 15.77 20.28 -17.66
CA LEU A 490 15.53 19.44 -16.49
C LEU A 490 16.27 18.10 -16.58
N LEU A 491 16.25 17.44 -17.74
CA LEU A 491 16.92 16.15 -17.93
C LEU A 491 18.44 16.27 -17.91
N ASP A 492 19.00 17.25 -18.62
CA ASP A 492 20.45 17.38 -18.81
C ASP A 492 21.16 18.00 -17.61
N THR A 493 20.59 19.05 -17.01
CA THR A 493 21.24 19.81 -15.94
C THR A 493 20.49 19.76 -14.61
N GLY A 494 19.24 19.30 -14.59
CA GLY A 494 18.39 19.38 -13.41
C GLY A 494 17.80 20.76 -13.13
N GLN A 495 18.11 21.75 -13.96
CA GLN A 495 17.69 23.13 -13.70
C GLN A 495 16.28 23.38 -14.22
N VAL A 496 15.46 23.98 -13.36
CA VAL A 496 14.11 24.45 -13.68
C VAL A 496 13.98 25.91 -13.27
N THR A 497 13.22 26.68 -14.04
CA THR A 497 12.92 28.07 -13.70
C THR A 497 11.46 28.16 -13.30
N LEU A 498 11.21 28.64 -12.10
CA LEU A 498 9.86 28.92 -11.62
C LEU A 498 9.49 30.36 -11.91
N THR A 499 8.22 30.56 -12.26
CA THR A 499 7.61 31.89 -12.38
C THR A 499 6.88 32.22 -11.09
N LEU A 500 7.23 33.35 -10.50
CA LEU A 500 6.64 33.95 -9.30
C LEU A 500 5.73 35.11 -9.75
N ALA A 501 4.42 34.93 -9.72
CA ALA A 501 3.46 35.94 -10.19
C ALA A 501 2.56 36.43 -9.04
N PRO A 502 2.87 37.57 -8.41
CA PRO A 502 1.98 38.16 -7.41
C PRO A 502 0.58 38.45 -7.96
N LEU A 503 -0.43 38.09 -7.19
CA LEU A 503 -1.82 38.33 -7.55
C LEU A 503 -2.09 39.83 -7.71
N GLY A 504 -2.88 40.19 -8.72
CA GLY A 504 -3.20 41.59 -9.04
C GLY A 504 -2.10 42.40 -9.73
N THR A 505 -0.91 41.81 -9.98
CA THR A 505 0.18 42.48 -10.70
C THR A 505 0.45 41.83 -12.07
N GLN A 506 1.05 42.57 -13.00
CA GLN A 506 1.54 42.04 -14.29
C GLN A 506 3.02 41.66 -14.27
N GLN A 507 3.71 41.90 -13.14
CA GLN A 507 5.12 41.61 -13.00
C GLN A 507 5.28 40.16 -12.53
N ALA A 508 6.15 39.42 -13.21
CA ALA A 508 6.55 38.09 -12.76
C ALA A 508 8.05 38.08 -12.51
N ALA A 509 8.47 37.48 -11.40
CA ALA A 509 9.87 37.20 -11.12
C ALA A 509 10.20 35.75 -11.52
N GLU A 510 11.47 35.49 -11.79
CA GLU A 510 11.97 34.16 -12.07
C GLU A 510 12.80 33.67 -10.89
N LEU A 511 12.61 32.40 -10.49
CA LEU A 511 13.39 31.74 -9.47
C LEU A 511 14.00 30.45 -10.05
N PRO A 512 15.33 30.43 -10.32
CA PRO A 512 15.99 29.20 -10.72
C PRO A 512 16.05 28.22 -9.56
N VAL A 513 15.77 26.95 -9.84
CA VAL A 513 15.82 25.83 -8.90
C VAL A 513 16.63 24.71 -9.52
N ASP A 514 17.57 24.16 -8.75
CA ASP A 514 18.41 23.05 -9.17
C ASP A 514 17.93 21.75 -8.50
N LEU A 515 17.51 20.79 -9.33
CA LEU A 515 17.10 19.46 -8.91
C LEU A 515 18.18 18.40 -9.21
N GLY A 516 19.29 18.76 -9.85
CA GLY A 516 20.29 17.81 -10.34
C GLY A 516 19.80 16.99 -11.55
N PRO A 517 20.74 16.41 -12.33
CA PRO A 517 20.45 15.76 -13.61
C PRO A 517 19.52 14.55 -13.45
N ARG A 518 18.65 14.32 -14.45
CA ARG A 518 17.58 13.30 -14.41
C ARG A 518 17.70 12.29 -15.56
N ASP A 519 17.30 11.05 -15.28
CA ASP A 519 17.24 10.02 -16.31
C ASP A 519 16.03 10.20 -17.23
N GLU A 520 16.18 9.82 -18.49
CA GLU A 520 15.08 9.91 -19.45
C GLU A 520 14.11 8.73 -19.22
N ARG A 521 13.15 8.93 -18.31
CA ARG A 521 12.01 8.03 -18.12
C ARG A 521 10.70 8.74 -18.42
N SER A 522 9.80 7.96 -19.00
CA SER A 522 8.39 8.28 -19.23
C SER A 522 7.64 8.44 -17.91
N SER A 523 7.84 9.55 -17.21
CA SER A 523 6.91 10.00 -16.18
C SER A 523 5.95 11.00 -16.81
N ASP A 524 4.65 10.77 -16.66
CA ASP A 524 3.61 11.71 -17.06
C ASP A 524 3.68 13.03 -16.28
N ARG A 525 4.43 13.04 -15.15
CA ARG A 525 4.57 14.18 -14.25
C ARG A 525 6.05 14.37 -13.86
N PRO A 526 6.83 15.02 -14.72
CA PRO A 526 8.27 15.16 -14.50
C PRO A 526 8.62 16.09 -13.33
N LEU A 527 7.70 16.97 -12.93
CA LEU A 527 7.94 18.02 -11.94
C LEU A 527 6.62 18.40 -11.24
N GLU A 528 6.63 18.42 -9.92
CA GLU A 528 5.48 18.80 -9.10
C GLU A 528 5.87 19.87 -8.08
N LEU A 529 4.88 20.70 -7.70
CA LEU A 529 4.97 21.71 -6.67
C LEU A 529 3.91 21.45 -5.62
N VAL A 530 4.30 21.49 -4.35
CA VAL A 530 3.43 21.18 -3.21
C VAL A 530 3.49 22.31 -2.20
N ALA A 531 2.38 23.02 -1.99
CA ALA A 531 2.23 23.93 -0.85
C ALA A 531 2.16 23.10 0.43
N ALA A 532 3.20 23.19 1.26
CA ALA A 532 3.33 22.50 2.52
C ALA A 532 3.51 23.50 3.66
N ASN A 533 3.28 23.05 4.88
CA ASN A 533 3.49 23.87 6.08
C ASN A 533 4.96 24.32 6.13
N GLY A 534 5.23 25.63 6.13
CA GLY A 534 6.59 26.20 6.20
C GLY A 534 7.37 26.34 4.89
N ALA A 535 6.96 25.71 3.79
CA ALA A 535 7.58 25.89 2.47
C ALA A 535 6.68 25.45 1.30
N VAL A 536 6.96 25.97 0.10
CA VAL A 536 6.51 25.29 -1.14
C VAL A 536 7.61 24.35 -1.59
N ILE A 537 7.29 23.06 -1.74
CA ILE A 537 8.26 22.02 -2.09
C ILE A 537 8.23 21.77 -3.59
N VAL A 538 9.40 21.70 -4.20
CA VAL A 538 9.63 21.34 -5.60
C VAL A 538 10.36 20.01 -5.65
N TYR A 539 9.85 19.07 -6.42
CA TYR A 539 10.49 17.77 -6.63
C TYR A 539 10.20 17.20 -8.02
N SER A 540 11.05 16.27 -8.45
CA SER A 540 10.85 15.47 -9.65
C SER A 540 10.58 14.02 -9.26
N ALA A 541 9.56 13.41 -9.85
CA ALA A 541 9.31 11.97 -9.73
C ALA A 541 10.16 11.13 -10.71
N ILE A 542 11.04 11.78 -11.48
CA ILE A 542 11.98 11.13 -12.37
C ILE A 542 13.25 10.77 -11.60
N ASP A 543 13.71 9.54 -11.78
CA ASP A 543 14.94 9.05 -11.16
C ASP A 543 16.16 9.93 -11.53
N ALA A 544 17.03 10.14 -10.55
CA ALA A 544 18.27 10.88 -10.73
C ALA A 544 19.29 10.09 -11.58
N ARG A 545 19.93 10.74 -12.55
CA ARG A 545 20.92 10.10 -13.44
C ARG A 545 22.22 9.80 -12.71
N GLY A 546 22.74 8.58 -12.86
CA GLY A 546 24.10 8.24 -12.46
C GLY A 546 24.38 8.36 -10.95
N GLY A 547 23.35 8.15 -10.11
CA GLY A 547 23.49 8.19 -8.66
C GLY A 547 23.62 9.60 -8.07
N SER A 548 23.29 10.65 -8.82
CA SER A 548 23.31 12.07 -8.36
C SER A 548 22.38 12.36 -7.17
N GLY A 549 21.59 11.37 -6.73
CA GLY A 549 20.66 11.49 -5.61
C GLY A 549 19.42 12.28 -6.01
N ASN A 550 18.27 11.91 -5.45
CA ASN A 550 17.09 12.75 -5.60
C ASN A 550 17.16 13.88 -4.57
N VAL A 551 16.63 15.06 -4.92
CA VAL A 551 16.63 16.21 -4.01
C VAL A 551 15.23 16.77 -3.90
N LEU A 552 14.86 17.23 -2.71
CA LEU A 552 13.72 18.12 -2.50
C LEU A 552 14.24 19.53 -2.29
N VAL A 553 13.55 20.50 -2.89
CA VAL A 553 13.86 21.91 -2.69
C VAL A 553 12.67 22.60 -2.04
N GLY A 554 12.88 23.26 -0.90
CA GLY A 554 11.88 24.07 -0.23
C GLY A 554 12.06 25.55 -0.54
N LEU A 555 10.96 26.22 -0.89
CA LEU A 555 10.92 27.63 -1.24
C LEU A 555 10.21 28.44 -0.15
N GLN A 556 10.71 29.65 0.10
CA GLN A 556 10.27 30.55 1.18
C GLN A 556 10.19 32.02 0.75
#